data_AF-A0A956AYB2-F1
#
_entry.id   AF-A0A956AYB2-F1
#
_cell.length_a   1.000
_cell.length_b   1.000
_cell.length_c   1.000
_cell.angle_alpha   90.00
_cell.angle_beta   90.00
_cell.angle_gamma   90.00
#
_symmetry.space_group_name_H-M   'P 1'
#
loop_
_entity.id
_entity.type
_entity.pdbx_description
1 polymer ?
#
loop_
_entity_poly.entity_id
_entity_poly.type
_entity_poly.pdbx_seq_one_letter_code
_entity_poly.pdbx_strand_id
1 'polypeptide(L)'
;MSKRWMAWTAAAVLACGTGCGDKAGSNGGGESAAASAAPAPAAKPIESLFASKAPTLPAPFKGLKSGMTGEEAAKIIPGMPDEDTIEAAEYPDLRFNVGFDRKTKKISRFWINLPKDKAKAMLTQAWGSPVDGQTSIKKPISYWFNPEAGLRATLEESFGDDMKLEFTAYIPTEQFVGKDGKALAFEKPQAILGATIEQLRAAYPGVLVEKSQADAEKDRARMEKMMGDQKDKLKVLGKAKPSAYLDFPPTEYASYWTRVNLTWDDEGKVMRYRFKLDHRGFEAQARQAQFDLLKAKFGELKEGEKYGRKFFEASADPKITIEEDTISNGWDVTVEPAG
;
A
#
# COMPACT_ATOMS: atom_id res chain seq x y z
N MET A 1 -31.65 -51.70 -6.00
CA MET A 1 -31.27 -51.39 -7.40
C MET A 1 -30.02 -50.50 -7.32
N SER A 2 -28.77 -50.93 -7.40
CA SER A 2 -28.05 -52.05 -8.05
C SER A 2 -27.79 -51.88 -9.56
N LYS A 3 -26.51 -52.09 -9.93
CA LYS A 3 -25.86 -52.09 -11.28
C LYS A 3 -25.42 -50.71 -11.78
N ARG A 4 -24.18 -50.48 -12.27
CA ARG A 4 -22.94 -51.30 -12.49
C ARG A 4 -21.73 -50.32 -12.46
N TRP A 5 -20.50 -50.64 -11.99
CA TRP A 5 -19.42 -51.45 -12.63
C TRP A 5 -19.05 -50.95 -14.05
N MET A 6 -17.82 -50.90 -14.58
CA MET A 6 -16.45 -51.42 -14.25
C MET A 6 -15.44 -50.69 -15.22
N ALA A 7 -14.09 -50.82 -15.24
CA ALA A 7 -13.05 -51.44 -14.41
C ALA A 7 -11.61 -51.04 -14.89
N TRP A 8 -10.65 -50.91 -13.94
CA TRP A 8 -9.22 -51.35 -14.05
C TRP A 8 -8.30 -50.59 -15.06
N THR A 9 -6.95 -50.59 -14.97
CA THR A 9 -6.02 -51.68 -14.61
C THR A 9 -4.72 -51.17 -13.96
N ALA A 10 -4.05 -52.05 -13.20
CA ALA A 10 -2.81 -51.79 -12.46
C ALA A 10 -1.53 -52.14 -13.25
N ALA A 11 -0.38 -51.73 -12.72
CA ALA A 11 0.86 -52.50 -12.81
C ALA A 11 1.73 -52.25 -11.57
N ALA A 12 2.16 -53.32 -10.91
CA ALA A 12 3.17 -53.31 -9.86
C ALA A 12 4.19 -54.40 -10.18
N VAL A 13 5.47 -54.15 -9.89
CA VAL A 13 6.52 -55.17 -9.96
C VAL A 13 7.30 -55.13 -8.65
N LEU A 14 7.22 -56.22 -7.87
CA LEU A 14 8.15 -56.50 -6.80
C LEU A 14 9.43 -57.12 -7.39
N ALA A 15 10.56 -56.82 -6.77
CA ALA A 15 11.73 -57.69 -6.80
C ALA A 15 12.39 -57.70 -5.41
N CYS A 16 12.35 -58.85 -4.74
CA CYS A 16 13.10 -59.07 -3.50
C CYS A 16 14.55 -59.46 -3.83
N GLY A 17 15.50 -58.98 -3.01
CA GLY A 17 16.92 -59.31 -3.15
C GLY A 17 17.64 -59.22 -1.81
N THR A 18 17.44 -60.21 -0.94
CA THR A 18 18.23 -60.38 0.28
C THR A 18 19.61 -60.95 -0.05
N GLY A 19 20.67 -60.22 0.28
CA GLY A 19 22.06 -60.69 0.19
C GLY A 19 22.84 -60.28 1.43
N CYS A 20 23.35 -61.26 2.19
CA CYS A 20 24.27 -61.02 3.30
C CYS A 20 25.65 -60.60 2.77
N GLY A 21 26.35 -59.73 3.51
CA GLY A 21 27.71 -59.32 3.18
C GLY A 21 28.35 -58.54 4.32
N ASP A 22 29.03 -59.26 5.22
CA ASP A 22 29.86 -58.66 6.25
C ASP A 22 30.98 -57.80 5.65
N LYS A 23 31.19 -56.60 6.21
CA LYS A 23 32.48 -55.93 6.15
C LYS A 23 32.69 -55.04 7.36
N ALA A 24 33.63 -55.44 8.20
CA ALA A 24 34.16 -54.60 9.27
C ALA A 24 34.85 -53.36 8.69
N GLY A 25 34.62 -52.20 9.31
CA GLY A 25 35.14 -50.91 8.89
C GLY A 25 35.16 -49.93 10.05
N SER A 26 36.20 -50.02 10.89
CA SER A 26 36.49 -49.03 11.93
C SER A 26 36.64 -47.64 11.31
N ASN A 27 36.03 -46.61 11.91
CA ASN A 27 36.51 -45.25 11.69
C ASN A 27 36.30 -44.34 12.90
N GLY A 28 37.32 -43.50 13.14
CA GLY A 28 37.61 -42.83 14.40
C GLY A 28 36.49 -41.94 14.99
N GLY A 29 36.43 -41.95 16.32
CA GLY A 29 35.80 -40.87 17.08
C GLY A 29 36.58 -39.58 16.87
N GLY A 30 36.08 -38.72 15.98
CA GLY A 30 36.53 -37.33 15.86
C GLY A 30 35.86 -36.49 16.93
N GLU A 31 36.56 -36.28 18.05
CA GLU A 31 36.13 -35.37 19.10
C GLU A 31 36.16 -33.93 18.56
N SER A 32 35.02 -33.48 18.01
CA SER A 32 34.88 -32.15 17.45
C SER A 32 34.94 -31.14 18.59
N ALA A 33 36.08 -30.45 18.69
CA ALA A 33 36.28 -29.38 19.66
C ALA A 33 35.16 -28.35 19.50
N ALA A 34 34.28 -28.26 20.50
CA ALA A 34 33.20 -27.29 20.51
C ALA A 34 33.81 -25.89 20.47
N ALA A 35 33.72 -25.24 19.30
CA ALA A 35 34.07 -23.86 19.15
C ALA A 35 33.18 -23.06 20.12
N SER A 36 33.80 -22.50 21.17
CA SER A 36 33.10 -21.68 22.16
C SER A 36 32.44 -20.51 21.44
N ALA A 37 31.13 -20.62 21.20
CA ALA A 37 30.35 -19.55 20.60
C ALA A 37 30.56 -18.28 21.44
N ALA A 38 30.89 -17.17 20.76
CA ALA A 38 31.01 -15.89 21.45
C ALA A 38 29.69 -15.58 22.18
N PRO A 39 29.74 -15.01 23.40
CA PRO A 39 28.53 -14.72 24.15
C PRO A 39 27.59 -13.84 23.32
N ALA A 40 26.33 -14.23 23.23
CA ALA A 40 25.33 -13.48 22.49
C ALA A 40 25.26 -12.03 23.02
N PRO A 41 25.08 -11.02 22.14
CA PRO A 41 24.99 -9.64 22.59
C PRO A 41 23.80 -9.47 23.55
N ALA A 42 23.98 -8.64 24.57
CA ALA A 42 22.94 -8.36 25.54
C ALA A 42 21.72 -7.71 24.85
N ALA A 43 20.53 -8.25 25.11
CA ALA A 43 19.28 -7.73 24.56
C ALA A 43 19.05 -6.27 25.01
N LYS A 44 18.63 -5.42 24.07
CA LYS A 44 18.33 -4.01 24.30
C LYS A 44 16.84 -3.80 24.64
N PRO A 45 16.49 -2.77 25.43
CA PRO A 45 15.10 -2.40 25.67
C PRO A 45 14.42 -1.96 24.36
N ILE A 46 13.19 -2.43 24.14
CA ILE A 46 12.38 -2.16 22.93
C ILE A 46 12.22 -0.65 22.70
N GLU A 47 12.09 0.11 23.78
CA GLU A 47 11.98 1.57 23.82
C GLU A 47 13.12 2.27 23.07
N SER A 48 14.32 1.67 23.05
CA SER A 48 15.48 2.25 22.36
C SER A 48 15.38 2.24 20.82
N LEU A 49 14.46 1.47 20.24
CA LEU A 49 14.11 1.53 18.81
C LEU A 49 13.41 2.85 18.43
N PHE A 50 12.80 3.53 19.40
CA PHE A 50 11.88 4.66 19.21
C PHE A 50 12.37 5.94 19.89
N ALA A 51 13.69 6.11 20.03
CA ALA A 51 14.29 7.26 20.73
C ALA A 51 14.17 8.62 19.99
N SER A 52 13.66 8.62 18.76
CA SER A 52 13.37 9.83 17.97
C SER A 52 12.05 10.48 18.41
N LYS A 53 11.95 11.82 18.31
CA LYS A 53 10.73 12.58 18.68
C LYS A 53 9.56 12.44 17.70
N ALA A 54 9.74 11.73 16.59
CA ALA A 54 8.76 11.51 15.54
C ALA A 54 9.06 10.18 14.84
N PRO A 55 8.07 9.55 14.16
CA PRO A 55 8.27 8.29 13.45
C PRO A 55 9.47 8.29 12.51
N THR A 56 10.38 7.34 12.73
CA THR A 56 11.54 7.06 11.87
C THR A 56 11.72 5.56 11.78
N LEU A 57 12.24 5.06 10.66
CA LEU A 57 12.58 3.64 10.54
C LEU A 57 13.66 3.26 11.58
N PRO A 58 13.42 2.28 12.48
CA PRO A 58 14.39 1.88 13.48
C PRO A 58 15.65 1.22 12.89
N ALA A 59 16.69 1.11 13.72
CA ALA A 59 18.04 0.71 13.28
C ALA A 59 18.12 -0.60 12.45
N PRO A 60 17.32 -1.66 12.68
CA PRO A 60 17.34 -2.86 11.82
C PRO A 60 16.90 -2.62 10.36
N PHE A 61 16.19 -1.53 10.07
CA PHE A 61 15.85 -1.12 8.69
C PHE A 61 16.81 -0.04 8.13
N LYS A 62 17.92 0.27 8.81
CA LYS A 62 18.82 1.37 8.45
C LYS A 62 19.32 1.26 7.02
N GLY A 63 19.05 2.30 6.23
CA GLY A 63 19.44 2.40 4.82
C GLY A 63 18.36 1.96 3.84
N LEU A 64 17.44 1.08 4.25
CA LEU A 64 16.29 0.67 3.43
C LEU A 64 15.34 1.85 3.21
N LYS A 65 14.66 1.84 2.06
CA LYS A 65 13.67 2.85 1.65
C LYS A 65 12.52 2.19 0.88
N SER A 66 11.33 2.75 1.00
CA SER A 66 10.22 2.41 0.09
C SER A 66 10.63 2.66 -1.37
N GLY A 67 10.20 1.79 -2.26
CA GLY A 67 10.53 1.84 -3.69
C GLY A 67 11.79 1.07 -4.11
N MET A 68 12.63 0.61 -3.16
CA MET A 68 13.78 -0.26 -3.46
C MET A 68 13.32 -1.66 -3.89
N THR A 69 14.03 -2.29 -4.83
CA THR A 69 13.84 -3.71 -5.16
C THR A 69 14.45 -4.63 -4.10
N GLY A 70 14.12 -5.92 -4.12
CA GLY A 70 14.80 -6.93 -3.28
C GLY A 70 16.31 -6.95 -3.50
N GLU A 71 16.79 -6.82 -4.74
CA GLU A 71 18.22 -6.75 -5.08
C GLU A 71 18.91 -5.50 -4.52
N GLU A 72 18.21 -4.37 -4.44
CA GLU A 72 18.74 -3.14 -3.82
C GLU A 72 18.79 -3.27 -2.30
N ALA A 73 17.77 -3.89 -1.70
CA ALA A 73 17.69 -4.13 -0.26
C ALA A 73 18.75 -5.14 0.22
N ALA A 74 18.97 -6.24 -0.52
CA ALA A 74 19.98 -7.25 -0.21
C ALA A 74 21.43 -6.73 -0.28
N LYS A 75 21.69 -5.63 -0.99
CA LYS A 75 22.99 -4.92 -0.97
C LYS A 75 23.21 -4.12 0.30
N ILE A 76 22.13 -3.75 1.00
CA ILE A 76 22.15 -2.98 2.25
C ILE A 76 22.17 -3.93 3.45
N ILE A 77 21.40 -5.02 3.38
CA ILE A 77 21.33 -6.07 4.39
C ILE A 77 21.73 -7.40 3.72
N PRO A 78 23.01 -7.80 3.78
CA PRO A 78 23.48 -9.04 3.18
C PRO A 78 22.75 -10.25 3.78
N GLY A 79 22.27 -11.14 2.92
CA GLY A 79 21.47 -12.29 3.36
C GLY A 79 20.03 -11.95 3.74
N MET A 80 19.54 -10.75 3.42
CA MET A 80 18.09 -10.48 3.43
C MET A 80 17.39 -11.56 2.58
N PRO A 81 16.47 -12.36 3.15
CA PRO A 81 15.84 -13.43 2.40
C PRO A 81 14.92 -12.87 1.30
N ASP A 82 14.52 -13.72 0.35
CA ASP A 82 13.33 -13.47 -0.48
C ASP A 82 12.05 -13.41 0.38
N GLU A 83 12.12 -13.88 1.63
CA GLU A 83 11.08 -13.80 2.66
C GLU A 83 11.26 -12.60 3.58
N ASP A 84 10.12 -11.98 3.92
CA ASP A 84 9.96 -10.62 4.43
C ASP A 84 10.62 -10.29 5.79
N THR A 85 11.44 -11.13 6.43
CA THR A 85 11.86 -10.95 7.85
C THR A 85 13.36 -10.75 8.06
N ILE A 86 13.70 -9.72 8.84
CA ILE A 86 15.04 -9.43 9.39
C ILE A 86 15.05 -9.82 10.87
N GLU A 87 16.01 -10.65 11.27
CA GLU A 87 16.31 -10.92 12.68
C GLU A 87 17.38 -9.96 13.19
N ALA A 88 17.16 -9.39 14.38
CA ALA A 88 18.11 -8.49 15.02
C ALA A 88 18.55 -9.10 16.36
N ALA A 89 19.82 -9.50 16.47
CA ALA A 89 20.36 -10.16 17.67
C ALA A 89 20.23 -9.31 18.95
N GLU A 90 20.16 -7.98 18.82
CA GLU A 90 19.93 -7.06 19.93
C GLU A 90 18.47 -7.04 20.44
N TYR A 91 17.53 -7.62 19.69
CA TYR A 91 16.08 -7.65 19.98
C TYR A 91 15.50 -9.04 19.63
N PRO A 92 15.92 -10.11 20.33
CA PRO A 92 15.63 -11.50 19.94
C PRO A 92 14.13 -11.83 19.89
N ASP A 93 13.32 -11.15 20.69
CA ASP A 93 11.86 -11.35 20.79
C ASP A 93 11.06 -10.59 19.72
N LEU A 94 11.71 -9.74 18.91
CA LEU A 94 11.07 -8.97 17.84
C LEU A 94 11.34 -9.57 16.46
N ARG A 95 10.46 -9.26 15.50
CA ARG A 95 10.64 -9.56 14.08
C ARG A 95 10.46 -8.29 13.26
N PHE A 96 11.46 -7.95 12.47
CA PHE A 96 11.52 -6.71 11.69
C PHE A 96 11.20 -7.04 10.24
N ASN A 97 9.98 -6.75 9.81
CA ASN A 97 9.46 -7.23 8.54
C ASN A 97 9.51 -6.14 7.47
N VAL A 98 9.70 -6.54 6.21
CA VAL A 98 9.74 -5.68 5.01
C VAL A 98 8.79 -6.24 3.97
N GLY A 99 7.79 -5.47 3.55
CA GLY A 99 6.75 -5.94 2.64
C GLY A 99 6.93 -5.43 1.22
N PHE A 100 7.04 -6.33 0.25
CA PHE A 100 7.14 -5.98 -1.16
C PHE A 100 5.75 -5.88 -1.83
N ASP A 101 5.55 -4.87 -2.68
CA ASP A 101 4.39 -4.86 -3.56
C ASP A 101 4.46 -6.03 -4.56
N ARG A 102 3.34 -6.74 -4.70
CA ARG A 102 3.29 -8.01 -5.43
C ARG A 102 3.58 -7.86 -6.92
N LYS A 103 3.29 -6.69 -7.52
CA LYS A 103 3.46 -6.41 -8.95
C LYS A 103 4.84 -5.86 -9.27
N THR A 104 5.23 -4.79 -8.59
CA THR A 104 6.46 -4.04 -8.83
C THR A 104 7.70 -4.67 -8.20
N LYS A 105 7.51 -5.59 -7.23
CA LYS A 105 8.59 -6.22 -6.44
C LYS A 105 9.46 -5.21 -5.67
N LYS A 106 8.86 -4.07 -5.31
CA LYS A 106 9.50 -2.99 -4.56
C LYS A 106 8.99 -2.92 -3.13
N ILE A 107 9.83 -2.50 -2.19
CA ILE A 107 9.47 -2.29 -0.79
C ILE A 107 8.32 -1.27 -0.73
N SER A 108 7.21 -1.69 -0.13
CA SER A 108 5.99 -0.91 0.05
C SER A 108 5.79 -0.45 1.50
N ARG A 109 6.26 -1.25 2.47
CA ARG A 109 6.08 -1.04 3.91
C ARG A 109 7.12 -1.77 4.73
N PHE A 110 7.21 -1.41 6.01
CA PHE A 110 7.98 -2.12 7.05
C PHE A 110 7.05 -2.39 8.23
N TRP A 111 7.18 -3.49 8.98
CA TRP A 111 6.42 -3.63 10.23
C TRP A 111 7.15 -4.42 11.33
N ILE A 112 6.76 -4.15 12.57
CA ILE A 112 7.24 -4.82 13.78
C ILE A 112 6.01 -5.24 14.58
N ASN A 113 6.00 -6.47 15.08
CA ASN A 113 5.04 -6.88 16.09
C ASN A 113 5.55 -6.45 17.47
N LEU A 114 4.73 -5.76 18.26
CA LEU A 114 5.08 -5.22 19.58
C LEU A 114 4.12 -5.77 20.65
N PRO A 115 4.58 -5.95 21.90
CA PRO A 115 3.73 -6.38 23.02
C PRO A 115 2.51 -5.47 23.21
N LYS A 116 1.31 -6.07 23.19
CA LYS A 116 0.03 -5.33 23.18
C LYS A 116 -0.24 -4.49 24.43
N ASP A 117 0.28 -4.91 25.58
CA ASP A 117 0.14 -4.21 26.86
C ASP A 117 0.86 -2.85 26.90
N LYS A 118 1.96 -2.71 26.14
CA LYS A 118 2.86 -1.54 26.21
C LYS A 118 2.94 -0.72 24.93
N ALA A 119 2.67 -1.30 23.76
CA ALA A 119 2.96 -0.67 22.46
C ALA A 119 2.44 0.77 22.33
N LYS A 120 1.13 1.01 22.57
CA LYS A 120 0.56 2.37 22.42
C LYS A 120 1.14 3.36 23.43
N ALA A 121 1.35 2.96 24.68
CA ALA A 121 1.89 3.83 25.73
C ALA A 121 3.34 4.24 25.42
N MET A 122 4.19 3.26 25.07
CA MET A 122 5.58 3.48 24.66
C MET A 122 5.69 4.42 23.45
N LEU A 123 4.93 4.17 22.38
CA LEU A 123 4.97 5.02 21.18
C LEU A 123 4.40 6.42 21.44
N THR A 124 3.41 6.55 22.33
CA THR A 124 2.89 7.86 22.76
C THR A 124 3.94 8.65 23.54
N GLN A 125 4.75 7.98 24.37
CA GLN A 125 5.87 8.61 25.09
C GLN A 125 7.00 9.05 24.14
N ALA A 126 7.26 8.28 23.08
CA ALA A 126 8.29 8.59 22.08
C ALA A 126 7.89 9.75 21.14
N TRP A 127 6.67 9.69 20.59
CA TRP A 127 6.23 10.50 19.44
C TRP A 127 5.08 11.46 19.73
N GLY A 128 4.62 11.54 20.99
CA GLY A 128 3.43 12.31 21.37
C GLY A 128 2.12 11.59 21.05
N SER A 129 0.99 12.28 21.19
CA SER A 129 -0.33 11.70 20.98
C SER A 129 -0.58 11.29 19.52
N PRO A 130 -1.08 10.07 19.25
CA PRO A 130 -1.52 9.68 17.92
C PRO A 130 -2.78 10.44 17.48
N VAL A 131 -3.01 10.45 16.17
CA VAL A 131 -4.36 10.59 15.62
C VAL A 131 -5.03 9.22 15.68
N ASP A 132 -6.07 9.09 16.51
CA ASP A 132 -6.84 7.85 16.65
C ASP A 132 -8.02 7.80 15.68
N GLY A 133 -8.27 6.60 15.16
CA GLY A 133 -9.34 6.32 14.20
C GLY A 133 -9.77 4.84 14.17
N GLN A 134 -10.44 4.44 13.09
CA GLN A 134 -10.95 3.06 12.91
C GLN A 134 -10.70 2.47 11.51
N THR A 135 -10.44 1.16 11.44
CA THR A 135 -10.40 0.43 10.16
C THR A 135 -11.81 0.27 9.56
N SER A 136 -11.91 -0.18 8.30
CA SER A 136 -13.19 -0.46 7.65
C SER A 136 -14.08 -1.50 8.35
N ILE A 137 -13.49 -2.30 9.26
CA ILE A 137 -14.21 -3.27 10.11
C ILE A 137 -14.36 -2.78 11.57
N LYS A 138 -14.25 -1.46 11.79
CA LYS A 138 -14.39 -0.79 13.10
C LYS A 138 -13.38 -1.20 14.18
N LYS A 139 -12.23 -1.78 13.81
CA LYS A 139 -11.13 -1.97 14.77
C LYS A 139 -10.40 -0.64 15.02
N PRO A 140 -9.96 -0.34 16.25
CA PRO A 140 -9.13 0.82 16.53
C PRO A 140 -7.81 0.81 15.74
N ILE A 141 -7.36 2.00 15.33
CA ILE A 141 -6.07 2.22 14.68
C ILE A 141 -5.50 3.57 15.15
N SER A 142 -4.20 3.65 15.34
CA SER A 142 -3.50 4.87 15.80
C SER A 142 -2.42 5.26 14.80
N TYR A 143 -2.44 6.51 14.33
CA TYR A 143 -1.48 7.06 13.39
C TYR A 143 -0.56 8.10 14.06
N TRP A 144 0.74 7.99 13.77
CA TRP A 144 1.73 9.04 14.03
C TRP A 144 2.35 9.46 12.69
N PHE A 145 2.57 10.75 12.53
CA PHE A 145 3.04 11.33 11.28
C PHE A 145 4.43 11.96 11.43
N ASN A 146 5.30 11.72 10.46
CA ASN A 146 6.52 12.49 10.24
C ASN A 146 6.46 13.08 8.82
N PRO A 147 5.92 14.31 8.65
CA PRO A 147 5.77 14.94 7.34
C PRO A 147 7.12 15.36 6.73
N GLU A 148 8.16 15.61 7.54
CA GLU A 148 9.50 15.94 7.06
C GLU A 148 10.18 14.74 6.40
N ALA A 149 9.95 13.52 6.93
CA ALA A 149 10.46 12.28 6.36
C ALA A 149 9.50 11.63 5.34
N GLY A 150 8.30 12.17 5.14
CA GLY A 150 7.24 11.53 4.35
C GLY A 150 6.86 10.14 4.88
N LEU A 151 6.87 9.94 6.20
CA LEU A 151 6.72 8.62 6.84
C LEU A 151 5.59 8.63 7.87
N ARG A 152 4.67 7.68 7.76
CA ARG A 152 3.59 7.42 8.73
C ARG A 152 3.87 6.13 9.48
N ALA A 153 3.71 6.15 10.80
CA ALA A 153 3.63 4.96 11.63
C ALA A 153 2.16 4.65 11.97
N THR A 154 1.78 3.39 11.84
CA THR A 154 0.44 2.86 12.03
C THR A 154 0.48 1.77 13.08
N LEU A 155 -0.28 1.91 14.17
CA LEU A 155 -0.45 0.86 15.16
C LEU A 155 -1.88 0.28 15.06
N GLU A 156 -1.97 -1.01 14.79
CA GLU A 156 -3.24 -1.77 14.73
C GLU A 156 -3.10 -3.10 15.48
N GLU A 157 -4.22 -3.73 15.84
CA GLU A 157 -4.18 -5.11 16.38
C GLU A 157 -3.68 -6.09 15.31
N SER A 158 -2.69 -6.92 15.67
CA SER A 158 -2.28 -8.05 14.85
C SER A 158 -3.21 -9.26 15.05
N PHE A 159 -2.84 -10.41 14.49
CA PHE A 159 -3.37 -11.69 14.92
C PHE A 159 -2.61 -12.16 16.17
N GLY A 160 -3.34 -12.57 17.22
CA GLY A 160 -2.76 -12.97 18.51
C GLY A 160 -2.63 -11.81 19.51
N ASP A 161 -1.65 -11.91 20.39
CA ASP A 161 -1.45 -10.98 21.52
C ASP A 161 -0.48 -9.81 21.19
N ASP A 162 -0.20 -9.60 19.90
CA ASP A 162 0.67 -8.54 19.39
C ASP A 162 -0.11 -7.35 18.81
N MET A 163 0.50 -6.16 18.90
CA MET A 163 0.13 -5.00 18.09
C MET A 163 1.10 -4.86 16.92
N LYS A 164 0.58 -4.68 15.71
CA LYS A 164 1.39 -4.47 14.51
C LYS A 164 1.67 -2.98 14.34
N LEU A 165 2.94 -2.61 14.43
CA LEU A 165 3.45 -1.28 14.08
C LEU A 165 3.96 -1.30 12.63
N GLU A 166 3.18 -0.76 11.69
CA GLU A 166 3.55 -0.63 10.27
C GLU A 166 4.04 0.78 9.94
N PHE A 167 5.16 0.89 9.22
CA PHE A 167 5.69 2.13 8.66
C PHE A 167 5.44 2.17 7.15
N THR A 168 4.80 3.23 6.68
CA THR A 168 4.48 3.46 5.27
C THR A 168 4.91 4.85 4.83
N ALA A 169 5.53 4.95 3.65
CA ALA A 169 5.75 6.25 3.01
C ALA A 169 4.40 6.89 2.61
N TYR A 170 4.29 8.20 2.76
CA TYR A 170 3.10 8.98 2.41
C TYR A 170 3.51 10.39 1.95
N ILE A 171 2.65 11.05 1.17
CA ILE A 171 2.80 12.47 0.81
C ILE A 171 1.76 13.25 1.63
N PRO A 172 2.15 14.26 2.43
CA PRO A 172 1.19 15.11 3.11
C PRO A 172 0.18 15.72 2.15
N THR A 173 -1.12 15.74 2.49
CA THR A 173 -2.20 16.21 1.61
C THR A 173 -1.93 17.64 1.14
N GLU A 174 -1.36 18.47 2.03
CA GLU A 174 -0.92 19.83 1.72
C GLU A 174 0.19 19.88 0.65
N GLN A 175 1.13 18.93 0.65
CA GLN A 175 2.17 18.80 -0.37
C GLN A 175 1.64 18.18 -1.67
N PHE A 176 0.62 17.32 -1.60
CA PHE A 176 -0.03 16.71 -2.76
C PHE A 176 -0.90 17.73 -3.52
N VAL A 177 -1.76 18.44 -2.79
CA VAL A 177 -2.66 19.48 -3.33
C VAL A 177 -1.90 20.77 -3.63
N GLY A 178 -0.95 21.16 -2.78
CA GLY A 178 -0.25 22.44 -2.81
C GLY A 178 -1.07 23.59 -2.22
N LYS A 179 -0.40 24.61 -1.66
CA LYS A 179 -1.04 25.81 -1.11
C LYS A 179 -1.43 26.81 -2.19
N ASP A 180 -0.46 27.16 -3.04
CA ASP A 180 -0.53 28.37 -3.85
C ASP A 180 -0.92 28.09 -5.31
N GLY A 181 -1.58 29.06 -5.94
CA GLY A 181 -2.02 28.99 -7.33
C GLY A 181 -3.09 27.91 -7.60
N LYS A 182 -3.62 27.88 -8.82
CA LYS A 182 -4.72 26.96 -9.18
C LYS A 182 -4.28 25.52 -9.45
N ALA A 183 -3.09 25.33 -10.03
CA ALA A 183 -2.56 24.00 -10.36
C ALA A 183 -2.30 23.18 -9.09
N LEU A 184 -2.60 21.88 -9.14
CA LEU A 184 -2.29 20.97 -8.04
C LEU A 184 -0.79 20.68 -8.00
N ALA A 185 -0.21 20.49 -6.81
CA ALA A 185 1.23 20.32 -6.68
C ALA A 185 1.75 19.03 -7.35
N PHE A 186 0.94 17.97 -7.40
CA PHE A 186 1.26 16.74 -8.15
C PHE A 186 1.22 16.88 -9.68
N GLU A 187 0.72 18.00 -10.23
CA GLU A 187 0.77 18.29 -11.68
C GLU A 187 2.14 18.82 -12.14
N LYS A 188 3.19 18.65 -11.34
CA LYS A 188 4.58 18.92 -11.72
C LYS A 188 5.29 17.59 -11.99
N PRO A 189 6.04 17.47 -13.11
CA PRO A 189 6.48 18.56 -13.99
C PRO A 189 5.52 18.92 -15.14
N GLN A 190 4.41 18.20 -15.32
CA GLN A 190 3.54 18.31 -16.51
C GLN A 190 2.07 18.47 -16.11
N ALA A 191 1.44 19.59 -16.47
CA ALA A 191 0.00 19.79 -16.32
C ALA A 191 -0.78 18.62 -16.92
N ILE A 192 -1.77 18.08 -16.21
CA ILE A 192 -2.42 16.83 -16.60
C ILE A 192 -3.51 17.08 -17.64
N LEU A 193 -4.32 18.13 -17.48
CA LEU A 193 -5.31 18.49 -18.50
C LEU A 193 -4.63 18.81 -19.84
N GLY A 194 -5.18 18.26 -20.92
CA GLY A 194 -4.64 18.41 -22.28
C GLY A 194 -3.42 17.56 -22.61
N ALA A 195 -2.83 16.84 -21.64
CA ALA A 195 -1.65 16.00 -21.88
C ALA A 195 -1.98 14.72 -22.65
N THR A 196 -1.07 14.28 -23.53
CA THR A 196 -1.12 12.94 -24.15
C THR A 196 -0.48 11.88 -23.24
N ILE A 197 -0.74 10.60 -23.52
CA ILE A 197 -0.14 9.49 -22.75
C ILE A 197 1.39 9.47 -22.85
N GLU A 198 1.99 9.89 -23.97
CA GLU A 198 3.45 10.03 -24.14
C GLU A 198 4.02 11.10 -23.22
N GLN A 199 3.35 12.25 -23.12
CA GLN A 199 3.75 13.33 -22.23
C GLN A 199 3.69 12.89 -20.77
N LEU A 200 2.61 12.21 -20.37
CA LEU A 200 2.51 11.65 -19.01
C LEU A 200 3.56 10.57 -18.75
N ARG A 201 3.87 9.71 -19.74
CA ARG A 201 4.89 8.65 -19.61
C ARG A 201 6.29 9.22 -19.42
N ALA A 202 6.60 10.34 -20.08
CA ALA A 202 7.85 11.06 -19.90
C ALA A 202 7.90 11.82 -18.55
N ALA A 203 6.80 12.44 -18.14
CA ALA A 203 6.74 13.30 -16.95
C ALA A 203 6.58 12.55 -15.63
N TYR A 204 5.93 11.39 -15.64
CA TYR A 204 5.53 10.63 -14.44
C TYR A 204 6.09 9.20 -14.40
N PRO A 205 7.41 9.00 -14.59
CA PRO A 205 8.01 7.67 -14.57
C PRO A 205 7.82 7.00 -13.20
N GLY A 206 7.28 5.78 -13.21
CA GLY A 206 7.08 4.97 -12.00
C GLY A 206 5.79 5.22 -11.22
N VAL A 207 5.02 6.27 -11.53
CA VAL A 207 3.65 6.46 -11.00
C VAL A 207 2.57 6.34 -12.08
N LEU A 208 2.88 6.55 -13.36
CA LEU A 208 1.96 6.22 -14.45
C LEU A 208 1.76 4.70 -14.54
N VAL A 209 0.50 4.27 -14.49
CA VAL A 209 0.09 2.89 -14.68
C VAL A 209 -0.82 2.82 -15.91
N GLU A 210 -0.37 2.10 -16.93
CA GLU A 210 -1.12 1.84 -18.15
C GLU A 210 -1.75 0.44 -18.11
N LYS A 211 -3.01 0.32 -18.50
CA LYS A 211 -3.73 -0.93 -18.73
C LYS A 211 -3.91 -1.13 -20.22
N SER A 212 -3.41 -2.26 -20.73
CA SER A 212 -3.54 -2.61 -22.14
C SER A 212 -5.00 -2.91 -22.53
N GLN A 213 -5.26 -3.01 -23.84
CA GLN A 213 -6.55 -3.50 -24.34
C GLN A 213 -6.86 -4.91 -23.80
N ALA A 214 -5.86 -5.79 -23.70
CA ALA A 214 -6.03 -7.13 -23.16
C ALA A 214 -6.37 -7.13 -21.66
N ASP A 215 -5.81 -6.20 -20.87
CA ASP A 215 -6.18 -6.01 -19.46
C ASP A 215 -7.62 -5.50 -19.33
N ALA A 216 -8.03 -4.56 -20.20
CA ALA A 216 -9.39 -4.03 -20.22
C ALA A 216 -10.42 -5.10 -20.61
N GLU A 217 -10.10 -5.96 -21.58
CA GLU A 217 -10.94 -7.09 -21.99
C GLU A 217 -11.03 -8.16 -20.88
N LYS A 218 -9.94 -8.41 -20.16
CA LYS A 218 -9.91 -9.31 -19.01
C LYS A 218 -10.73 -8.77 -17.83
N ASP A 219 -10.61 -7.48 -17.52
CA ASP A 219 -11.44 -6.81 -16.52
C ASP A 219 -12.92 -6.81 -16.94
N ARG A 220 -13.21 -6.64 -18.24
CA ARG A 220 -14.56 -6.73 -18.79
C ARG A 220 -15.16 -8.13 -18.63
N ALA A 221 -14.44 -9.17 -19.03
CA ALA A 221 -14.86 -10.57 -18.86
C ALA A 221 -15.06 -10.93 -17.37
N ARG A 222 -14.23 -10.38 -16.48
CA ARG A 222 -14.40 -10.51 -15.03
C ARG A 222 -15.69 -9.83 -14.54
N MET A 223 -15.99 -8.61 -15.01
CA MET A 223 -17.25 -7.93 -14.67
C MET A 223 -18.47 -8.69 -15.19
N GLU A 224 -18.43 -9.22 -16.41
CA GLU A 224 -19.50 -10.04 -16.97
C GLU A 224 -19.75 -11.30 -16.14
N LYS A 225 -18.68 -11.97 -15.66
CA LYS A 225 -18.78 -13.09 -14.72
C LYS A 225 -19.35 -12.70 -13.36
N MET A 226 -18.97 -11.54 -12.82
CA MET A 226 -19.45 -11.07 -11.50
C MET A 226 -20.90 -10.57 -11.53
N MET A 227 -21.37 -10.03 -12.67
CA MET A 227 -22.74 -9.54 -12.81
C MET A 227 -23.77 -10.61 -13.16
N GLY A 228 -23.34 -11.77 -13.65
CA GLY A 228 -24.22 -12.91 -13.96
C GLY A 228 -25.36 -12.50 -14.90
N ASP A 229 -26.61 -12.70 -14.45
CA ASP A 229 -27.82 -12.34 -15.21
C ASP A 229 -27.94 -10.84 -15.50
N GLN A 230 -27.25 -9.98 -14.74
CA GLN A 230 -27.25 -8.54 -14.97
C GLN A 230 -26.22 -8.07 -16.01
N LYS A 231 -25.47 -8.97 -16.66
CA LYS A 231 -24.43 -8.62 -17.65
C LYS A 231 -24.88 -7.68 -18.77
N ASP A 232 -26.17 -7.68 -19.13
CA ASP A 232 -26.72 -6.74 -20.12
C ASP A 232 -26.60 -5.28 -19.70
N LYS A 233 -26.58 -4.98 -18.39
CA LYS A 233 -26.32 -3.62 -17.89
C LYS A 233 -24.93 -3.12 -18.29
N LEU A 234 -23.95 -4.00 -18.51
CA LEU A 234 -22.61 -3.62 -18.95
C LEU A 234 -22.57 -3.07 -20.39
N LYS A 235 -23.66 -3.22 -21.17
CA LYS A 235 -23.77 -2.59 -22.50
C LYS A 235 -23.66 -1.06 -22.42
N VAL A 236 -24.11 -0.44 -21.33
CA VAL A 236 -24.02 1.03 -21.14
C VAL A 236 -22.59 1.53 -20.97
N LEU A 237 -21.65 0.64 -20.62
CA LEU A 237 -20.22 0.97 -20.50
C LEU A 237 -19.48 0.87 -21.85
N GLY A 238 -20.15 0.45 -22.92
CA GLY A 238 -19.55 0.27 -24.24
C GLY A 238 -18.56 -0.90 -24.31
N LYS A 239 -17.63 -0.83 -25.28
CA LYS A 239 -16.52 -1.77 -25.44
C LYS A 239 -15.45 -1.53 -24.37
N ALA A 240 -14.70 -2.57 -24.01
CA ALA A 240 -13.48 -2.41 -23.24
C ALA A 240 -12.50 -1.49 -24.01
N LYS A 241 -11.96 -0.47 -23.32
CA LYS A 241 -10.95 0.46 -23.82
C LYS A 241 -9.71 0.40 -22.93
N PRO A 242 -8.50 0.69 -23.45
CA PRO A 242 -7.32 0.88 -22.62
C PRO A 242 -7.56 2.01 -21.61
N SER A 243 -6.84 2.02 -20.50
CA SER A 243 -6.96 3.08 -19.49
C SER A 243 -5.61 3.35 -18.85
N ALA A 244 -5.46 4.56 -18.31
CA ALA A 244 -4.26 4.96 -17.59
C ALA A 244 -4.65 5.81 -16.36
N TYR A 245 -3.82 5.75 -15.33
CA TYR A 245 -3.97 6.50 -14.09
C TYR A 245 -2.60 6.71 -13.45
N LEU A 246 -2.49 7.71 -12.57
CA LEU A 246 -1.29 7.96 -11.78
C LEU A 246 -1.50 7.42 -10.36
N ASP A 247 -0.66 6.49 -9.91
CA ASP A 247 -0.65 5.97 -8.55
C ASP A 247 0.50 6.64 -7.76
N PHE A 248 0.18 7.75 -7.11
CA PHE A 248 1.09 8.38 -6.16
C PHE A 248 1.10 7.63 -4.81
N PRO A 249 2.13 7.80 -3.97
CA PRO A 249 2.07 7.41 -2.56
C PRO A 249 0.77 7.89 -1.87
N PRO A 250 0.32 7.19 -0.81
CA PRO A 250 -0.89 7.57 -0.09
C PRO A 250 -0.74 8.96 0.56
N THR A 251 -1.85 9.65 0.77
CA THR A 251 -1.96 10.76 1.72
C THR A 251 -2.12 10.26 3.16
N GLU A 252 -2.20 11.17 4.14
CA GLU A 252 -2.25 10.91 5.59
C GLU A 252 -3.20 9.79 5.99
N TYR A 253 -4.32 9.60 5.29
CA TYR A 253 -5.36 8.63 5.62
C TYR A 253 -5.70 7.67 4.47
N ALA A 254 -5.01 7.76 3.32
CA ALA A 254 -5.13 6.78 2.25
C ALA A 254 -4.39 5.49 2.60
N SER A 255 -4.97 4.34 2.25
CA SER A 255 -4.46 3.03 2.69
C SER A 255 -3.26 2.53 1.89
N TYR A 256 -3.17 2.81 0.58
CA TYR A 256 -2.15 2.22 -0.31
C TYR A 256 -1.56 3.19 -1.33
N TRP A 257 -2.38 4.06 -1.94
CA TRP A 257 -1.97 5.00 -2.98
C TRP A 257 -2.97 6.14 -3.06
N THR A 258 -2.55 7.28 -3.61
CA THR A 258 -3.45 8.38 -4.01
C THR A 258 -3.61 8.32 -5.52
N ARG A 259 -4.70 7.72 -6.01
CA ARG A 259 -4.92 7.50 -7.45
C ARG A 259 -5.54 8.71 -8.12
N VAL A 260 -4.90 9.19 -9.18
CA VAL A 260 -5.47 10.15 -10.14
C VAL A 260 -5.96 9.37 -11.37
N ASN A 261 -7.28 9.21 -11.48
CA ASN A 261 -7.93 8.53 -12.61
C ASN A 261 -8.08 9.51 -13.77
N LEU A 262 -7.71 9.10 -14.98
CA LEU A 262 -7.70 9.95 -16.18
C LEU A 262 -8.88 9.61 -17.10
N THR A 263 -9.57 10.64 -17.60
CA THR A 263 -10.53 10.55 -18.71
C THR A 263 -9.91 11.19 -19.94
N TRP A 264 -9.98 10.50 -21.07
CA TRP A 264 -9.41 10.92 -22.35
C TRP A 264 -10.52 11.38 -23.30
N ASP A 265 -10.24 12.40 -24.11
CA ASP A 265 -11.06 12.75 -25.27
C ASP A 265 -10.77 11.83 -26.48
N ASP A 266 -11.47 12.06 -27.59
CA ASP A 266 -11.28 11.31 -28.83
C ASP A 266 -9.98 11.70 -29.58
N GLU A 267 -9.28 12.77 -29.18
CA GLU A 267 -7.94 13.13 -29.68
C GLU A 267 -6.80 12.43 -28.89
N GLY A 268 -7.13 11.72 -27.82
CA GLY A 268 -6.15 11.05 -26.96
C GLY A 268 -5.44 11.98 -25.96
N LYS A 269 -6.08 13.10 -25.58
CA LYS A 269 -5.63 14.01 -24.52
C LYS A 269 -6.49 13.84 -23.27
N VAL A 270 -5.95 14.13 -22.09
CA VAL A 270 -6.74 14.09 -20.85
C VAL A 270 -7.70 15.28 -20.80
N MET A 271 -9.00 15.00 -20.97
CA MET A 271 -10.07 15.99 -20.85
C MET A 271 -10.56 16.20 -19.41
N ARG A 272 -10.26 15.27 -18.50
CA ARG A 272 -10.66 15.34 -17.08
C ARG A 272 -9.83 14.37 -16.26
N TYR A 273 -9.53 14.73 -15.02
CA TYR A 273 -9.02 13.77 -14.04
C TYR A 273 -9.77 13.83 -12.70
N ARG A 274 -9.74 12.73 -11.94
CA ARG A 274 -10.35 12.64 -10.60
C ARG A 274 -9.46 11.88 -9.63
N PHE A 275 -9.27 12.45 -8.44
CA PHE A 275 -8.59 11.80 -7.32
C PHE A 275 -9.46 11.87 -6.06
N LYS A 276 -9.09 11.08 -5.04
CA LYS A 276 -9.73 11.10 -3.72
C LYS A 276 -8.73 11.48 -2.64
N LEU A 277 -9.15 12.35 -1.73
CA LEU A 277 -8.54 12.51 -0.42
C LEU A 277 -9.33 11.67 0.56
N ASP A 278 -8.82 10.47 0.88
CA ASP A 278 -9.44 9.58 1.86
C ASP A 278 -9.42 10.23 3.25
N HIS A 279 -10.46 9.99 4.04
CA HIS A 279 -10.52 10.28 5.49
C HIS A 279 -11.23 9.16 6.27
N ARG A 280 -11.30 7.95 5.68
CA ARG A 280 -11.94 6.79 6.28
C ARG A 280 -11.30 6.42 7.61
N GLY A 281 -12.13 6.31 8.65
CA GLY A 281 -11.70 6.02 10.01
C GLY A 281 -11.31 7.23 10.83
N PHE A 282 -11.14 8.39 10.19
CA PHE A 282 -10.62 9.63 10.79
C PHE A 282 -11.54 10.82 10.47
N GLU A 283 -12.83 10.54 10.24
CA GLU A 283 -13.81 11.47 9.66
C GLU A 283 -13.91 12.77 10.46
N ALA A 284 -13.79 12.72 11.79
CA ALA A 284 -13.91 13.88 12.66
C ALA A 284 -12.74 14.87 12.54
N GLN A 285 -11.50 14.39 12.36
CA GLN A 285 -10.32 15.28 12.25
C GLN A 285 -9.98 15.61 10.79
N ALA A 286 -10.02 14.61 9.91
CA ALA A 286 -9.48 14.72 8.56
C ALA A 286 -10.44 15.39 7.56
N ARG A 287 -11.75 15.10 7.65
CA ARG A 287 -12.75 15.61 6.69
C ARG A 287 -12.77 17.14 6.62
N GLN A 288 -12.83 17.81 7.77
CA GLN A 288 -12.90 19.27 7.82
C GLN A 288 -11.57 19.90 7.39
N ALA A 289 -10.43 19.41 7.89
CA ALA A 289 -9.11 19.92 7.53
C ALA A 289 -8.80 19.79 6.02
N GLN A 290 -9.18 18.68 5.39
CA GLN A 290 -9.08 18.50 3.94
C GLN A 290 -10.00 19.46 3.17
N PHE A 291 -11.24 19.66 3.65
CA PHE A 291 -12.18 20.58 3.01
C PHE A 291 -11.71 22.04 3.11
N ASP A 292 -11.20 22.45 4.27
CA ASP A 292 -10.67 23.80 4.48
C ASP A 292 -9.42 24.05 3.63
N LEU A 293 -8.54 23.04 3.45
CA LEU A 293 -7.42 23.10 2.51
C LEU A 293 -7.90 23.27 1.06
N LEU A 294 -8.88 22.47 0.61
CA LEU A 294 -9.45 22.59 -0.74
C LEU A 294 -10.11 23.96 -0.97
N LYS A 295 -10.82 24.47 0.04
CA LYS A 295 -11.43 25.81 0.02
C LYS A 295 -10.39 26.92 -0.02
N ALA A 296 -9.31 26.81 0.77
CA ALA A 296 -8.20 27.77 0.73
C ALA A 296 -7.49 27.75 -0.64
N LYS A 297 -7.32 26.56 -1.22
CA LYS A 297 -6.66 26.34 -2.52
C LYS A 297 -7.47 26.89 -3.70
N PHE A 298 -8.78 26.67 -3.72
CA PHE A 298 -9.64 26.98 -4.88
C PHE A 298 -10.52 28.23 -4.69
N GLY A 299 -10.56 28.81 -3.49
CA GLY A 299 -11.30 30.03 -3.18
C GLY A 299 -12.77 29.76 -2.84
N GLU A 300 -13.66 30.61 -3.36
CA GLU A 300 -15.09 30.49 -3.09
C GLU A 300 -15.68 29.26 -3.79
N LEU A 301 -16.21 28.34 -2.98
CA LEU A 301 -16.89 27.13 -3.43
C LEU A 301 -18.40 27.31 -3.34
N LYS A 302 -19.09 27.17 -4.48
CA LYS A 302 -20.55 27.19 -4.53
C LYS A 302 -21.09 25.81 -4.19
N GLU A 303 -21.86 25.72 -3.11
CA GLU A 303 -22.57 24.49 -2.74
C GLU A 303 -23.75 24.26 -3.69
N GLY A 304 -23.91 23.01 -4.12
CA GLY A 304 -25.05 22.53 -4.89
C GLY A 304 -25.43 21.11 -4.50
N GLU A 305 -26.62 20.67 -4.94
CA GLU A 305 -27.09 19.31 -4.71
C GLU A 305 -27.41 18.60 -6.03
N LYS A 306 -26.96 17.35 -6.17
CA LYS A 306 -27.24 16.51 -7.33
C LYS A 306 -27.46 15.07 -6.89
N TYR A 307 -28.61 14.50 -7.26
CA TYR A 307 -29.00 13.13 -6.88
C TYR A 307 -28.96 12.87 -5.35
N GLY A 308 -29.34 13.86 -4.52
CA GLY A 308 -29.29 13.74 -3.06
C GLY A 308 -27.88 13.85 -2.46
N ARG A 309 -26.87 14.25 -3.25
CA ARG A 309 -25.48 14.44 -2.81
C ARG A 309 -25.08 15.90 -2.92
N LYS A 310 -24.38 16.38 -1.90
CA LYS A 310 -23.75 17.70 -1.91
C LYS A 310 -22.49 17.66 -2.79
N PHE A 311 -22.35 18.69 -3.62
CA PHE A 311 -21.12 18.98 -4.34
C PHE A 311 -20.77 20.45 -4.15
N PHE A 312 -19.48 20.75 -4.30
CA PHE A 312 -18.94 22.09 -4.15
C PHE A 312 -18.14 22.43 -5.41
N GLU A 313 -18.53 23.51 -6.09
CA GLU A 313 -17.93 23.92 -7.37
C GLU A 313 -17.17 25.24 -7.23
N ALA A 314 -15.88 25.22 -7.58
CA ALA A 314 -15.08 26.44 -7.65
C ALA A 314 -15.37 27.16 -8.98
N SER A 315 -15.61 28.47 -8.94
CA SER A 315 -15.80 29.30 -10.14
C SER A 315 -14.45 29.65 -10.78
N ALA A 316 -13.70 28.63 -11.20
CA ALA A 316 -12.37 28.74 -11.76
C ALA A 316 -12.29 28.03 -13.12
N ASP A 317 -11.32 28.47 -13.94
CA ASP A 317 -10.68 27.65 -14.97
C ASP A 317 -9.34 27.15 -14.41
N PRO A 318 -9.06 25.82 -14.40
CA PRO A 318 -10.00 24.74 -14.74
C PRO A 318 -11.15 24.62 -13.73
N LYS A 319 -12.26 24.04 -14.17
CA LYS A 319 -13.43 23.75 -13.33
C LYS A 319 -13.06 22.69 -12.29
N ILE A 320 -13.34 22.98 -11.02
CA ILE A 320 -13.12 22.06 -9.90
C ILE A 320 -14.47 21.69 -9.29
N THR A 321 -14.75 20.39 -9.21
CA THR A 321 -15.91 19.84 -8.48
C THR A 321 -15.44 18.95 -7.35
N ILE A 322 -15.91 19.20 -6.13
CA ILE A 322 -15.60 18.43 -4.93
C ILE A 322 -16.90 17.76 -4.47
N GLU A 323 -16.94 16.42 -4.43
CA GLU A 323 -18.07 15.61 -3.94
C GLU A 323 -17.66 14.88 -2.65
N GLU A 324 -18.57 14.79 -1.69
CA GLU A 324 -18.37 13.94 -0.51
C GLU A 324 -18.77 12.48 -0.83
N ASP A 325 -17.81 11.56 -0.82
CA ASP A 325 -18.11 10.13 -0.89
C ASP A 325 -18.35 9.57 0.51
N THR A 326 -19.62 9.55 0.90
CA THR A 326 -20.12 8.99 2.16
C THR A 326 -20.16 7.45 2.20
N ILE A 327 -19.78 6.76 1.11
CA ILE A 327 -19.67 5.30 1.05
C ILE A 327 -18.23 4.87 1.32
N SER A 328 -17.27 5.57 0.72
CA SER A 328 -15.84 5.26 0.86
C SER A 328 -15.12 6.14 1.89
N ASN A 329 -15.76 7.20 2.39
CA ASN A 329 -15.28 8.22 3.32
C ASN A 329 -14.04 8.97 2.79
N GLY A 330 -14.28 9.87 1.84
CA GLY A 330 -13.26 10.76 1.28
C GLY A 330 -13.86 11.89 0.46
N TRP A 331 -13.05 12.91 0.18
CA TRP A 331 -13.39 13.97 -0.79
C TRP A 331 -12.96 13.53 -2.19
N ASP A 332 -13.92 13.37 -3.10
CA ASP A 332 -13.66 13.17 -4.52
C ASP A 332 -13.50 14.51 -5.23
N VAL A 333 -12.30 14.79 -5.73
CA VAL A 333 -11.97 16.02 -6.43
C VAL A 333 -11.84 15.71 -7.92
N THR A 334 -12.68 16.35 -8.72
CA THR A 334 -12.71 16.24 -10.18
C THR A 334 -12.27 17.57 -10.79
N VAL A 335 -11.38 17.49 -11.78
CA VAL A 335 -10.82 18.64 -12.49
C VAL A 335 -11.03 18.44 -13.99
N GLU A 336 -11.63 19.43 -14.64
CA GLU A 336 -11.99 19.43 -16.06
C GLU A 336 -11.90 20.87 -16.63
N PRO A 337 -11.75 21.09 -17.95
CA PRO A 337 -11.79 22.43 -18.54
C PRO A 337 -13.08 23.18 -18.17
N ALA A 338 -12.99 24.51 -18.06
CA ALA A 338 -14.19 25.34 -18.07
C ALA A 338 -14.90 25.19 -19.44
N GLY A 339 -16.20 24.89 -19.42
CA GLY A 339 -17.03 24.69 -20.61
C GLY A 339 -17.81 25.91 -21.05
#